data_AF-A0A538JF58-F1
#
_entry.id   AF-A0A538JF58-F1
#
_cell.length_a   1.000
_cell.length_b   1.000
_cell.length_c   1.000
_cell.angle_alpha   90.00
_cell.angle_beta   90.00
_cell.angle_gamma   90.00
#
_symmetry.space_group_name_H-M   'P 1'
#
loop_
_entity.id
_entity.type
_entity.pdbx_description
1 polymer ?
#
loop_
_entity_poly.entity_id
_entity_poly.type
_entity_poly.pdbx_seq_one_letter_code
_entity_poly.pdbx_strand_id
1 'polypeptide(L)'
;IHPRIWSMDRETQADEIRRLTASPDVMLGSVHAVTETGSLVAASASGSQLGPYSSGAGKVILVVGTQKIVADLDEALRRIDEYVFPLEDARAEAAYGVHSAVNKVLIINREYVPGRITIVFVDEALGF
;
A
#
# COMPACT_ATOMS: atom_id res chain seq x y z
N ILE A 1 9.49 19.51 2.40
CA ILE A 1 8.12 19.21 1.90
C ILE A 1 7.17 18.90 3.06
N HIS A 2 7.53 17.99 3.97
CA HIS A 2 6.70 17.62 5.14
C HIS A 2 6.16 18.79 5.99
N PRO A 3 6.93 19.82 6.39
CA PRO A 3 6.42 20.85 7.30
C PRO A 3 5.25 21.66 6.75
N ARG A 4 5.17 21.80 5.42
CA ARG A 4 4.14 22.61 4.76
C ARG A 4 2.79 21.90 4.68
N ILE A 5 2.79 20.58 4.47
CA ILE A 5 1.53 19.79 4.38
C ILE A 5 0.77 19.82 5.71
N TRP A 6 1.49 19.86 6.84
CA TRP A 6 0.90 19.76 8.18
C TRP A 6 0.14 21.02 8.57
N SER A 7 0.47 22.16 7.97
CA SER A 7 -0.21 23.44 8.17
C SER A 7 -1.28 23.73 7.11
N MET A 8 -1.51 22.83 6.15
CA MET A 8 -2.48 23.03 5.06
C MET A 8 -3.87 22.55 5.45
N ASP A 9 -4.88 23.27 4.97
CA ASP A 9 -6.28 22.96 5.19
C ASP A 9 -6.76 21.85 4.25
N ARG A 10 -7.33 20.78 4.81
CA ARG A 10 -7.70 19.58 4.03
C ARG A 10 -8.96 19.78 3.19
N GLU A 11 -9.84 20.71 3.53
CA GLU A 11 -11.07 20.95 2.77
C GLU A 11 -10.80 21.82 1.53
N THR A 12 -10.00 22.87 1.69
CA THR A 12 -9.74 23.87 0.66
C THR A 12 -8.47 23.59 -0.16
N GLN A 13 -7.51 22.84 0.39
CA GLN A 13 -6.22 22.59 -0.25
C GLN A 13 -5.95 21.11 -0.56
N ALA A 14 -7.00 20.26 -0.56
CA ALA A 14 -6.91 18.83 -0.84
C ALA A 14 -6.09 18.50 -2.09
N ASP A 15 -6.29 19.26 -3.17
CA ASP A 15 -5.59 19.06 -4.44
C ASP A 15 -4.09 19.35 -4.36
N GLU A 16 -3.71 20.40 -3.62
CA GLU A 16 -2.30 20.72 -3.43
C GLU A 16 -1.63 19.71 -2.51
N ILE A 17 -2.32 19.29 -1.44
CA ILE A 17 -1.86 18.20 -0.57
C ILE A 17 -1.62 16.94 -1.42
N ARG A 18 -2.61 16.52 -2.22
CA ARG A 18 -2.50 15.35 -3.09
C ARG A 18 -1.29 15.43 -4.02
N ARG A 19 -1.04 16.58 -4.66
CA ARG A 19 0.13 16.77 -5.53
C ARG A 19 1.43 16.69 -4.75
N LEU A 20 1.51 17.33 -3.59
CA LEU A 20 2.72 17.34 -2.75
C LEU A 20 3.04 15.97 -2.16
N THR A 21 2.05 15.12 -1.92
CA THR A 21 2.23 13.76 -1.38
C THR A 21 2.38 12.68 -2.45
N ALA A 22 2.15 12.99 -3.74
CA ALA A 22 2.11 11.98 -4.80
C ALA A 22 3.46 11.33 -5.12
N SER A 23 4.57 12.05 -4.87
CA SER A 23 5.92 11.63 -5.27
C SER A 23 6.95 11.87 -4.16
N PRO A 24 6.90 11.08 -3.06
CA PRO A 24 7.90 11.21 -1.99
C PRO A 24 9.28 10.67 -2.43
N ASP A 25 10.36 11.16 -1.82
CA ASP A 25 11.70 10.63 -2.07
C ASP A 25 11.81 9.16 -1.64
N VAL A 26 11.19 8.82 -0.52
CA VAL A 26 11.12 7.46 0.03
C VAL A 26 9.69 7.17 0.48
N MET A 27 9.15 6.05 0.04
CA MET A 27 7.88 5.50 0.51
C MET A 27 8.15 4.27 1.39
N LEU A 28 7.63 4.27 2.61
CA LEU A 28 7.64 3.12 3.50
C LEU A 28 6.23 2.56 3.58
N GLY A 29 6.09 1.24 3.50
CA GLY A 29 4.80 0.60 3.71
C GLY A 29 4.88 -0.92 3.69
N SER A 30 3.76 -1.53 3.33
CA SER A 30 3.61 -2.98 3.20
C SER A 30 2.72 -3.32 1.99
N VAL A 31 2.59 -4.61 1.72
CA VAL A 31 1.67 -5.17 0.72
C VAL A 31 0.74 -6.18 1.40
N HIS A 32 -0.30 -6.60 0.69
CA HIS A 32 -1.29 -7.54 1.20
C HIS A 32 -0.90 -8.99 0.90
N ALA A 33 -0.15 -9.21 -0.18
CA ALA A 33 0.40 -10.50 -0.54
C ALA A 33 1.70 -10.37 -1.33
N VAL A 34 2.54 -11.39 -1.24
CA VAL A 34 3.67 -11.64 -2.12
C VAL A 34 3.54 -13.07 -2.64
N THR A 35 3.50 -13.26 -3.96
CA THR A 35 3.44 -14.62 -4.52
C THR A 35 4.79 -15.32 -4.39
N GLU A 36 4.81 -16.65 -4.38
CA GLU A 36 6.06 -17.44 -4.41
C GLU A 36 6.93 -17.11 -5.64
N THR A 37 6.30 -16.66 -6.73
CA THR A 37 6.97 -16.17 -7.95
C THR A 37 7.49 -14.73 -7.85
N GLY A 38 7.24 -14.04 -6.74
CA GLY A 38 7.79 -12.71 -6.43
C GLY A 38 6.90 -11.52 -6.82
N SER A 39 5.65 -11.73 -7.24
CA SER A 39 4.71 -10.65 -7.52
C SER A 39 4.17 -10.03 -6.23
N LEU A 40 4.16 -8.70 -6.16
CA LEU A 40 3.63 -7.96 -5.02
C LEU A 40 2.21 -7.49 -5.30
N VAL A 41 1.30 -7.66 -4.34
CA VAL A 41 -0.11 -7.30 -4.53
C VAL A 41 -0.58 -6.35 -3.42
N ALA A 42 -1.06 -5.17 -3.84
CA ALA A 42 -1.55 -4.13 -2.94
C ALA A 42 -2.95 -3.65 -3.32
N ALA A 43 -3.92 -3.74 -2.41
CA ALA A 43 -5.24 -3.16 -2.52
C ALA A 43 -5.32 -1.76 -1.88
N SER A 44 -6.28 -0.94 -2.33
CA SER A 44 -6.57 0.36 -1.75
C SER A 44 -7.99 0.85 -2.05
N ALA A 45 -8.61 1.50 -1.06
CA ALA A 45 -9.82 2.29 -1.28
C ALA A 45 -9.52 3.59 -2.05
N SER A 46 -8.61 4.41 -1.52
CA SER A 46 -8.29 5.73 -2.09
C SER A 46 -7.26 5.67 -3.23
N GLY A 47 -6.33 4.71 -3.17
CA GLY A 47 -5.20 4.59 -4.08
C GLY A 47 -3.99 5.45 -3.70
N SER A 48 -4.04 6.16 -2.57
CA SER A 48 -3.00 7.13 -2.17
C SER A 48 -1.58 6.54 -2.11
N GLN A 49 -1.43 5.29 -1.68
CA GLN A 49 -0.15 4.60 -1.63
C GLN A 49 0.25 3.94 -2.95
N LEU A 50 -0.71 3.65 -3.84
CA LEU A 50 -0.47 2.89 -5.07
C LEU A 50 0.33 3.71 -6.10
N GLY A 51 0.11 5.02 -6.19
CA GLY A 51 0.89 5.90 -7.05
C GLY A 51 2.39 5.91 -6.70
N PRO A 52 2.76 6.19 -5.44
CA PRO A 52 4.12 6.05 -4.94
C PRO A 52 4.73 4.68 -5.21
N TYR A 53 3.99 3.59 -4.94
CA TYR A 53 4.45 2.22 -5.21
C TYR A 53 4.71 1.99 -6.70
N SER A 54 3.80 2.44 -7.58
CA SER A 54 3.89 2.18 -9.02
C SER A 54 5.03 2.92 -9.70
N SER A 55 5.23 4.21 -9.37
CA SER A 55 6.27 5.03 -10.02
C SER A 55 6.59 6.32 -9.27
N GLY A 56 5.66 6.81 -8.43
CA GLY A 56 5.76 8.15 -7.84
C GLY A 56 6.93 8.31 -6.88
N ALA A 57 7.28 7.27 -6.11
CA ALA A 57 8.35 7.36 -5.14
C ALA A 57 9.73 7.10 -5.75
N GLY A 58 10.73 7.86 -5.30
CA GLY A 58 12.14 7.65 -5.67
C GLY A 58 12.70 6.32 -5.17
N LYS A 59 12.32 5.91 -3.96
CA LYS A 59 12.55 4.58 -3.38
C LYS A 59 11.30 4.08 -2.67
N VAL A 60 11.09 2.77 -2.68
CA VAL A 60 10.03 2.11 -1.90
C VAL A 60 10.67 1.04 -1.02
N ILE A 61 10.35 1.07 0.27
CA ILE A 61 10.74 0.05 1.23
C ILE A 61 9.46 -0.61 1.72
N LEU A 62 9.35 -1.91 1.51
CA LEU A 62 8.20 -2.71 1.89
C LEU A 62 8.62 -3.67 3.00
N VAL A 63 8.05 -3.48 4.19
CA VAL A 63 8.22 -4.42 5.31
C VAL A 63 7.03 -5.38 5.28
N VAL A 64 7.31 -6.66 5.09
CA VAL A 64 6.29 -7.66 4.78
C VAL A 64 6.46 -8.84 5.73
N GLY A 65 5.41 -9.14 6.50
CA GLY A 65 5.41 -10.34 7.32
C GLY A 65 5.35 -11.60 6.44
N THR A 66 6.07 -12.66 6.84
CA THR A 66 6.14 -13.94 6.12
C THR A 66 4.76 -14.60 5.94
N GLN A 67 3.79 -14.31 6.82
CA GLN A 67 2.39 -14.77 6.70
C GLN A 67 1.66 -14.21 5.47
N LYS A 68 2.25 -13.27 4.72
CA LYS A 68 1.70 -12.71 3.49
C LYS A 68 2.24 -13.37 2.22
N ILE A 69 3.12 -14.38 2.34
CA ILE A 69 3.57 -15.18 1.21
C ILE A 69 2.44 -16.15 0.83
N VAL A 70 2.07 -16.17 -0.45
CA VAL A 70 0.98 -16.98 -1.01
C VAL A 70 1.48 -17.69 -2.27
N ALA A 71 0.81 -18.77 -2.68
CA ALA A 71 1.25 -19.55 -3.85
C ALA A 71 1.22 -18.72 -5.14
N ASP A 72 0.11 -18.04 -5.41
CA ASP A 72 -0.13 -17.38 -6.70
C ASP A 72 -1.03 -16.11 -6.59
N LEU A 73 -1.31 -15.50 -7.74
CA LEU A 73 -2.15 -14.30 -7.81
C LEU A 73 -3.61 -14.56 -7.44
N ASP A 74 -4.14 -15.77 -7.69
CA ASP A 74 -5.52 -16.09 -7.35
C ASP A 74 -5.66 -16.19 -5.82
N GLU A 75 -4.69 -16.81 -5.14
CA GLU A 75 -4.62 -16.82 -3.69
C GLU A 75 -4.40 -15.42 -3.10
N ALA A 76 -3.56 -14.60 -3.75
CA ALA A 76 -3.36 -13.21 -3.33
C ALA A 76 -4.66 -12.39 -3.37
N LEU A 77 -5.46 -12.53 -4.43
CA LEU A 77 -6.73 -11.84 -4.58
C LEU A 77 -7.79 -12.38 -3.60
N ARG A 78 -7.89 -13.71 -3.43
CA ARG A 78 -8.76 -14.29 -2.41
C ARG A 78 -8.41 -13.81 -1.01
N ARG A 79 -7.11 -13.77 -0.67
CA ARG A 79 -6.63 -13.22 0.61
C ARG A 79 -7.08 -11.77 0.80
N ILE A 80 -7.03 -10.96 -0.26
CA ILE A 80 -7.47 -9.56 -0.19
C ILE A 80 -8.97 -9.49 0.15
N ASP A 81 -9.81 -10.25 -0.54
CA ASP A 81 -11.26 -10.15 -0.38
C ASP A 81 -11.77 -10.85 0.88
N GLU A 82 -11.24 -12.02 1.22
CA GLU A 82 -11.76 -12.87 2.29
C GLU A 82 -11.10 -12.62 3.65
N TYR A 83 -9.86 -12.13 3.68
CA TYR A 83 -9.11 -11.94 4.93
C TYR A 83 -8.80 -10.46 5.21
N VAL A 84 -8.17 -9.76 4.26
CA VAL A 84 -7.73 -8.37 4.45
C VAL A 84 -8.91 -7.42 4.54
N PHE A 85 -9.82 -7.48 3.57
CA PHE A 85 -10.89 -6.50 3.44
C PHE A 85 -11.81 -6.44 4.66
N PRO A 86 -12.29 -7.55 5.24
CA PRO A 86 -13.12 -7.51 6.45
C PRO A 86 -12.40 -6.86 7.64
N LEU A 87 -11.10 -7.09 7.78
CA LEU A 87 -10.29 -6.50 8.85
C LEU A 87 -10.03 -5.01 8.61
N GLU A 88 -9.77 -4.61 7.37
CA GLU A 88 -9.60 -3.20 7.02
C GLU A 88 -10.90 -2.41 7.14
N ASP A 89 -12.04 -2.97 6.73
CA ASP A 89 -13.34 -2.31 6.85
C ASP A 89 -13.68 -2.07 8.33
N ALA A 90 -13.54 -3.09 9.17
CA ALA A 90 -13.73 -2.95 10.61
C ALA A 90 -12.76 -1.92 11.23
N ARG A 91 -11.50 -1.91 10.79
CA ARG A 91 -10.49 -0.93 11.25
C ARG A 91 -10.85 0.49 10.80
N ALA A 92 -11.26 0.68 9.55
CA ALA A 92 -11.60 1.97 8.97
C ALA A 92 -12.85 2.56 9.64
N GLU A 93 -13.86 1.73 9.88
CA GLU A 93 -15.05 2.13 10.61
C GLU A 93 -14.70 2.54 12.05
N ALA A 94 -13.90 1.74 12.75
CA ALA A 94 -13.48 2.05 14.12
C ALA A 94 -12.59 3.30 14.23
N ALA A 95 -11.70 3.54 13.28
CA ALA A 95 -10.72 4.62 13.33
C ALA A 95 -11.24 5.94 12.72
N TYR A 96 -12.10 5.86 11.72
CA TYR A 96 -12.48 6.98 10.87
C TYR A 96 -14.00 7.14 10.69
N GLY A 97 -14.81 6.18 11.16
CA GLY A 97 -16.27 6.20 10.99
C GLY A 97 -16.72 6.09 9.53
N VAL A 98 -15.89 5.46 8.69
CA VAL A 98 -16.21 5.21 7.28
C VAL A 98 -15.84 3.78 6.89
N HIS A 99 -16.68 3.17 6.08
CA HIS A 99 -16.38 1.89 5.43
C HIS A 99 -15.21 1.99 4.46
N SER A 100 -14.44 0.90 4.37
CA SER A 100 -13.40 0.69 3.38
C SER A 100 -13.95 0.01 2.13
N ALA A 101 -13.09 -0.15 1.12
CA ALA A 101 -13.41 -0.87 -0.10
C ALA A 101 -12.14 -1.31 -0.85
N VAL A 102 -12.22 -2.44 -1.56
CA VAL A 102 -11.18 -2.90 -2.50
C VAL A 102 -11.39 -2.24 -3.86
N ASN A 103 -11.20 -0.92 -3.94
CA ASN A 103 -11.49 -0.17 -5.17
C ASN A 103 -10.41 -0.29 -6.24
N LYS A 104 -9.16 -0.53 -5.84
CA LYS A 104 -7.98 -0.55 -6.71
C LYS A 104 -7.05 -1.64 -6.23
N VAL A 105 -6.50 -2.41 -7.17
CA VAL A 105 -5.45 -3.38 -6.92
C VAL A 105 -4.28 -3.06 -7.82
N LEU A 106 -3.08 -3.03 -7.25
CA LEU A 106 -1.82 -2.92 -7.96
C LEU A 106 -1.06 -4.24 -7.84
N ILE A 107 -0.65 -4.78 -8.98
CA ILE A 107 0.24 -5.94 -9.08
C ILE A 107 1.59 -5.45 -9.62
N ILE A 108 2.65 -5.69 -8.86
CA ILE A 108 4.02 -5.36 -9.26
C ILE A 108 4.75 -6.67 -9.53
N ASN A 109 4.99 -6.97 -10.80
CA ASN A 109 5.72 -8.18 -11.21
C ASN A 109 7.24 -7.95 -11.28
N ARG A 110 7.67 -6.71 -11.53
CA ARG A 110 9.08 -6.33 -11.61
C ARG A 110 9.26 -4.83 -11.55
N GLU A 111 10.45 -4.41 -11.11
CA GLU A 111 10.92 -3.03 -11.25
C GLU A 111 11.69 -2.83 -12.55
N TYR A 112 11.51 -1.66 -13.18
CA TYR A 112 12.33 -1.27 -14.33
C TYR A 112 13.69 -0.74 -13.89
N VAL A 113 13.72 0.03 -12.79
CA VAL A 113 14.95 0.57 -12.21
C VAL A 113 15.41 -0.36 -11.08
N PRO A 114 16.54 -1.08 -11.22
CA PRO A 114 17.03 -1.97 -10.18
C PRO A 114 17.20 -1.24 -8.83
N GLY A 115 16.74 -1.87 -7.76
CA GLY A 115 16.87 -1.34 -6.40
C GLY A 115 15.89 -0.23 -6.01
N ARG A 116 14.93 0.15 -6.88
CA ARG A 116 13.89 1.12 -6.52
C ARG A 116 12.99 0.61 -5.39
N ILE A 117 12.53 -0.64 -5.50
CA ILE A 117 11.76 -1.33 -4.46
C ILE A 117 12.68 -2.30 -3.71
N THR A 118 12.70 -2.19 -2.38
CA THR A 118 13.34 -3.14 -1.48
C THR A 118 12.28 -3.79 -0.61
N ILE A 119 12.31 -5.11 -0.49
CA ILE A 119 11.42 -5.88 0.39
C ILE A 119 12.24 -6.40 1.55
N VAL A 120 11.71 -6.23 2.76
CA VAL A 120 12.25 -6.80 3.99
C VAL A 120 11.20 -7.75 4.54
N PHE A 121 11.47 -9.06 4.47
CA PHE A 121 10.64 -10.05 5.13
C PHE A 121 10.95 -10.10 6.61
N VAL A 122 9.90 -10.24 7.42
CA VAL A 122 10.00 -10.37 8.88
C VAL A 122 9.17 -11.57 9.33
N ASP A 123 9.68 -12.30 10.33
CA ASP A 123 9.04 -13.52 10.86
C ASP A 123 8.05 -13.18 11.98
N GLU A 124 7.27 -12.13 11.75
CA GLU A 124 6.24 -11.63 12.64
C GLU A 124 4.99 -11.32 11.82
N ALA A 125 3.82 -11.61 12.40
CA ALA A 125 2.54 -11.32 11.79
C ALA A 125 2.25 -9.80 11.80
N LEU A 126 2.86 -9.05 10.87
CA LEU A 126 2.65 -7.61 10.71
C LEU A 126 1.48 -7.29 9.78
N GLY A 127 0.46 -6.64 10.33
CA GLY A 127 -0.77 -6.30 9.63
C GLY A 127 -1.52 -7.55 9.14
N PHE A 128 -2.49 -7.33 8.26
CA PHE A 128 -3.26 -8.38 7.61
C PHE A 128 -2.93 -8.45 6.10
#